data_AF-A0A151TC95-F1
#
_entry.id   AF-A0A151TC95-F1
#
_cell.length_a   1.000
_cell.length_b   1.000
_cell.length_c   1.000
_cell.angle_alpha   90.00
_cell.angle_beta   90.00
_cell.angle_gamma   90.00
#
_symmetry.space_group_name_H-M   'P 1'
#
loop_
_entity.id
_entity.type
_entity.pdbx_description
1 polymer ?
#
loop_
_entity_poly.entity_id
_entity_poly.type
_entity_poly.pdbx_seq_one_letter_code
_entity_poly.pdbx_strand_id
1 'polypeptide(L)' 'MDEENGYSGSSSSNLETTKAERSVWLMKCPLVVAKSWQTHPPSQPLAKVVLSLDPLHPEEDDPSAVQVSP' A
#
# COMPACT_ATOMS: atom_id res chain seq x y z
N MET A 1 -10.22 -5.46 -34.99
CA MET A 1 -11.26 -4.63 -35.62
C MET A 1 -12.53 -5.39 -35.31
N ASP A 2 -13.33 -4.97 -34.32
CA ASP A 2 -13.92 -3.63 -34.23
C ASP A 2 -13.97 -3.09 -32.79
N GLU A 3 -13.61 -1.82 -32.66
CA GLU A 3 -13.89 -0.97 -31.52
C GLU A 3 -15.37 -0.56 -31.57
N GLU A 4 -16.14 -0.78 -30.50
CA GLU A 4 -17.39 -0.04 -30.29
C GLU A 4 -17.34 0.69 -28.94
N ASN A 5 -16.91 1.94 -29.08
CA ASN A 5 -16.93 3.00 -28.11
C ASN A 5 -18.37 3.51 -27.96
N GLY A 6 -19.06 3.16 -26.89
CA GLY A 6 -20.40 3.68 -26.65
C GLY A 6 -20.93 3.48 -25.25
N TYR A 7 -20.61 4.38 -24.32
CA TYR A 7 -21.60 4.90 -23.36
C TYR A 7 -21.28 6.36 -23.03
N SER A 8 -21.99 7.24 -23.73
CA SER A 8 -22.15 8.66 -23.40
C SER A 8 -22.99 8.81 -22.14
N GLY A 9 -22.55 9.67 -21.22
CA GLY A 9 -23.47 10.54 -20.46
C GLY A 9 -24.35 9.89 -19.40
N SER A 10 -23.76 9.21 -18.42
CA SER A 10 -24.25 9.22 -17.04
C SER A 10 -23.07 8.88 -16.14
N SER A 11 -22.48 9.90 -15.53
CA SER A 11 -21.39 9.76 -14.56
C SER A 11 -21.93 9.08 -13.30
N SER A 12 -22.18 7.79 -13.40
CA SER A 12 -22.50 6.94 -12.26
C SER A 12 -21.28 6.97 -11.36
N SER A 13 -21.49 7.44 -10.13
CA SER A 13 -20.54 7.49 -9.03
C SER A 13 -20.20 6.09 -8.51
N ASN A 14 -19.99 5.13 -9.41
CA ASN A 14 -19.72 3.74 -9.08
C ASN A 14 -18.24 3.60 -8.75
N LEU A 15 -17.95 3.17 -7.53
CA LEU A 15 -16.60 2.86 -7.08
C LEU A 15 -16.20 1.46 -7.56
N GLU A 16 -15.01 1.35 -8.14
CA GLU A 16 -14.44 0.07 -8.56
C GLU A 16 -13.95 -0.71 -7.34
N THR A 17 -14.53 -1.89 -7.09
CA THR A 17 -14.23 -2.73 -5.91
C THR A 17 -13.61 -4.08 -6.25
N THR A 18 -13.34 -4.38 -7.53
CA THR A 18 -12.71 -5.65 -7.98
C THR A 18 -11.32 -5.92 -7.40
N LYS A 19 -10.76 -4.98 -6.63
CA LYS A 19 -9.47 -5.15 -5.95
C LYS A 19 -9.53 -5.08 -4.43
N ALA A 20 -10.72 -5.05 -3.85
CA ALA A 20 -10.90 -4.89 -2.41
C ALA A 20 -10.29 -6.03 -1.59
N GLU A 21 -10.18 -7.24 -2.13
CA GLU A 21 -9.56 -8.37 -1.43
C GLU A 21 -8.03 -8.30 -1.34
N ARG A 22 -7.38 -7.35 -2.03
CA ARG A 22 -5.92 -7.22 -2.00
C ARG A 22 -5.48 -6.53 -0.71
N SER A 23 -4.78 -7.27 0.14
CA SER A 23 -4.08 -6.70 1.29
C SER A 23 -2.92 -5.82 0.81
N VAL A 24 -2.86 -4.59 1.30
CA VAL A 24 -1.80 -3.62 1.00
C VAL A 24 -1.26 -3.01 2.28
N TRP A 25 0.02 -2.66 2.29
CA TRP A 25 0.65 -1.97 3.41
C TRP A 25 0.72 -0.48 3.10
N LEU A 26 0.18 0.34 4.00
CA LEU A 26 0.34 1.78 3.95
C LEU A 26 1.42 2.20 4.94
N MET A 27 2.47 2.85 4.45
CA MET A 27 3.57 3.33 5.29
C MET A 27 3.68 4.85 5.22
N LYS A 28 4.08 5.48 6.33
CA LYS A 28 4.41 6.91 6.33
C LYS A 28 5.72 7.14 5.57
N CYS A 29 5.69 7.95 4.52
CA CYS A 29 6.89 8.34 3.77
C CYS A 29 7.26 9.81 4.08
N PRO A 30 8.43 10.07 4.69
CA PRO A 30 8.93 11.44 4.83
C PRO A 30 9.09 12.13 3.47
N LEU A 31 8.76 13.42 3.37
CA LEU A 31 8.73 14.15 2.10
C LEU A 31 10.07 14.11 1.35
N VAL A 32 11.19 14.18 2.07
CA VAL A 32 12.53 14.10 1.47
C VAL A 32 12.79 12.75 0.81
N VAL A 33 12.30 11.65 1.40
CA VAL A 33 12.41 10.30 0.84
C VAL A 33 11.56 10.20 -0.42
N ALA A 34 10.30 10.64 -0.37
CA ALA A 34 9.41 10.64 -1.53
C ALA A 34 9.98 11.41 -2.72
N LYS A 35 10.65 12.54 -2.48
CA LYS A 35 11.34 13.32 -3.53
C LYS A 35 12.50 12.54 -4.15
N SER A 36 13.32 11.87 -3.34
CA SER A 36 14.45 11.07 -3.84
C SER A 36 14.00 9.90 -4.74
N TRP A 37 12.81 9.36 -4.50
CA TRP A 37 12.26 8.24 -5.27
C TRP A 37 11.83 8.64 -6.68
N GLN A 38 11.52 9.92 -6.93
CA GLN A 38 11.08 10.38 -8.26
C GLN A 38 12.18 10.25 -9.32
N THR A 39 13.45 10.28 -8.90
CA THR A 39 14.61 10.12 -9.78
C THR A 39 15.19 8.70 -9.77
N HIS A 40 14.58 7.79 -9.01
CA HIS A 40 15.07 6.43 -8.87
C HIS A 40 14.71 5.58 -10.10
N PRO A 41 15.66 4.82 -10.71
CA PRO A 41 15.38 4.01 -11.89
C PRO A 41 14.41 2.86 -11.58
N PRO A 42 13.34 2.67 -12.36
CA PRO A 42 12.31 1.64 -12.06
C PRO A 42 12.84 0.20 -12.13
N SER A 43 14.00 -0.02 -12.75
CA SER A 43 14.66 -1.32 -12.84
C SER A 43 15.50 -1.67 -11.62
N GLN A 44 15.68 -0.75 -10.67
CA GLN A 44 16.49 -0.97 -9.49
C GLN A 44 15.61 -1.22 -8.25
N PRO A 45 16.10 -1.94 -7.23
CA PRO A 45 15.41 -2.04 -5.95
C PRO A 45 15.34 -0.67 -5.25
N LEU A 46 14.16 -0.31 -4.74
CA LEU A 46 13.93 0.97 -4.07
C LEU A 46 14.28 0.92 -2.58
N ALA A 47 13.94 -0.17 -1.91
CA ALA A 47 14.07 -0.32 -0.47
C ALA A 47 14.20 -1.79 -0.06
N LYS A 48 14.60 -2.00 1.20
CA LYS A 48 14.63 -3.31 1.86
C LYS A 48 13.77 -3.23 3.12
N VAL A 49 12.90 -4.22 3.29
CA VAL A 49 12.16 -4.43 4.54
C VAL A 49 12.93 -5.45 5.37
N VAL A 50 13.15 -5.14 6.65
CA VAL A 50 13.72 -6.07 7.62
C VAL A 50 12.63 -6.35 8.64
N LEU A 51 12.29 -7.63 8.79
CA LEU A 51 11.42 -8.13 9.84
C LEU A 51 12.27 -8.94 10.80
N SER A 52 12.08 -8.72 12.09
CA SER A 52 12.72 -9.47 13.17
C SER A 52 11.61 -10.01 14.05
N LEU A 53 11.67 -11.30 14.34
CA LEU A 53 10.67 -12.01 15.14
C LEU A 53 11.40 -12.68 16.30
N ASP A 54 10.90 -12.51 17.52
CA ASP A 54 11.39 -13.25 18.68
C ASP A 54 10.49 -14.48 18.94
N PRO A 55 10.98 -15.70 18.71
CA PRO A 55 10.17 -16.91 18.90
C PRO A 55 9.77 -17.16 20.36
N LEU A 56 10.43 -16.52 21.33
CA LEU A 56 10.09 -16.65 22.75
C LEU A 56 8.96 -15.70 23.19
N HIS A 57 8.68 -14.64 22.41
CA HIS A 57 7.70 -13.61 22.74
C HIS A 57 6.78 -13.28 21.55
N PRO A 58 5.96 -14.24 21.07
CA PRO A 58 5.13 -14.06 19.88
C PRO A 58 4.01 -13.01 20.04
N GLU A 59 3.64 -12.67 21.27
CA GLU A 59 2.55 -11.73 21.58
C GLU A 59 2.96 -10.26 21.46
N GLU A 60 4.27 -9.94 21.51
CA GLU A 60 4.75 -8.54 21.38
C GLU A 60 4.72 -8.03 19.94
N ASP A 61 4.68 -8.95 18.96
CA ASP A 61 4.58 -8.64 17.54
C ASP A 61 3.13 -8.38 17.08
N ASP A 62 2.13 -8.53 17.96
CA ASP A 62 0.74 -8.18 17.67
C ASP A 62 0.54 -6.66 17.82
N PRO A 63 0.20 -5.92 16.73
CA PRO A 63 -0.07 -4.49 16.81
C PRO A 63 -1.24 -4.11 17.73
N SER A 64 -2.09 -5.07 18.12
CA SER A 64 -3.16 -4.89 19.11
C SER A 64 -2.69 -5.03 20.57
N ALA A 65 -1.48 -5.51 20.83
CA ALA A 65 -0.85 -5.58 22.15
C ALA A 65 -0.29 -4.24 22.64
N VAL A 66 -0.20 -3.22 21.75
CA VAL A 66 0.18 -1.86 22.12
C VAL A 66 -0.96 -1.19 22.90
N GLN A 67 -1.07 -1.48 24.19
CA GLN A 67 -1.89 -0.70 25.10
C GLN A 67 -1.22 0.66 25.31
N VAL A 68 -1.66 1.65 24.53
CA VAL A 68 -1.40 3.06 24.83
C VAL A 68 -2.12 3.41 26.13
N SER A 69 -1.39 3.39 27.24
CA SER A 69 -1.85 3.99 28.50
C SER A 69 -1.89 5.52 28.31
N PRO A 70 -2.94 6.19 28.81
CA PRO A 70 -3.21 7.61 28.57
C PRO A 70 -2.18 8.57 29.19
#